data_AF-A0A1T5LVK1-F1
#
_entry.id   AF-A0A1T5LVK1-F1
#
_cell.length_a   1.000
_cell.length_b   1.000
_cell.length_c   1.000
_cell.angle_alpha   90.00
_cell.angle_beta   90.00
_cell.angle_gamma   90.00
#
_symmetry.space_group_name_H-M   'P 1'
#
loop_
_entity.id
_entity.type
_entity.pdbx_description
1 polymer ?
#
loop_
_entity_poly.entity_id
_entity_poly.type
_entity_poly.pdbx_seq_one_letter_code
_entity_poly.pdbx_strand_id
1 'polypeptide(L)'
;MKMINTNRNKLTEYIYSLYDNGFMQDYSKNHFLIRAMKGEVDIIKEYEHLLSRSFINNCTPDFSSTFLMNFSNKLRRCAGVFSEEKIIDFVKNQLSAGKKNYREPTFFEALSEINVLFYFCNFIGKIKESYYEPKQGINGGNPEARFIFQNDVIMDIEVKKANFSNSIDPLEGENGAIKPNIALNQSTKNELKQFCLENKLQLVFPRVSKLGGFIKSASSKFQIPTTNKHFNLLFINWTYTDFPECGVNEPMSIFINTENGLFNNNNALKLIKHRDGTDIFNRNDLDKISAVILYRDTLETLLSGDFRFHFKEQTFRFAINRINNEKLDFKMLSDLLGMNPCNDNIFNIWYPLDYKFKSKQSERLLNEIQTILLKESYLLSSFNNQYN
;
A
#
# COMPACT_ATOMS: atom_id res chain seq x y z
N MET A 1 8.99 -13.19 34.06
CA MET A 1 8.73 -14.50 33.43
C MET A 1 9.83 -14.71 32.39
N LYS A 2 10.78 -15.62 32.60
CA LYS A 2 11.88 -15.88 31.64
C LYS A 2 11.27 -16.50 30.36
N MET A 3 11.47 -15.88 29.20
CA MET A 3 11.13 -16.54 27.92
C MET A 3 12.03 -17.75 27.72
N ILE A 4 11.45 -18.85 27.25
CA ILE A 4 12.22 -19.93 26.64
C ILE A 4 12.54 -19.43 25.23
N ASN A 5 13.77 -18.94 25.02
CA ASN A 5 14.23 -18.34 23.76
C ASN A 5 14.56 -19.44 22.73
N THR A 6 13.55 -20.00 22.09
CA THR A 6 13.72 -21.09 21.11
C THR A 6 14.46 -20.64 19.84
N ASN A 7 14.32 -19.37 19.45
CA ASN A 7 14.84 -18.85 18.18
C ASN A 7 16.04 -17.88 18.32
N ARG A 8 16.67 -17.77 19.49
CA ARG A 8 17.80 -16.84 19.69
C ARG A 8 19.10 -17.40 19.12
N ASN A 9 19.68 -16.66 18.19
CA ASN A 9 21.02 -16.88 17.62
C ASN A 9 21.68 -15.53 17.24
N LYS A 10 22.91 -15.58 16.73
CA LYS A 10 23.70 -14.40 16.34
C LYS A 10 22.99 -13.47 15.34
N LEU A 11 22.17 -14.00 14.45
CA LEU A 11 21.45 -13.23 13.42
C LEU A 11 20.20 -12.54 14.00
N THR A 12 19.64 -13.09 15.07
CA THR A 12 18.51 -12.49 15.81
C THR A 12 18.95 -11.59 16.98
N GLU A 13 20.26 -11.48 17.26
CA GLU A 13 20.72 -10.90 18.53
C GLU A 13 20.28 -9.44 18.73
N TYR A 14 20.16 -8.65 17.66
CA TYR A 14 19.71 -7.26 17.79
C TYR A 14 18.25 -7.15 18.24
N ILE A 15 17.33 -7.99 17.75
CA ILE A 15 15.94 -7.95 18.24
C ILE A 15 15.84 -8.46 19.68
N TYR A 16 16.62 -9.48 20.04
CA TYR A 16 16.66 -9.99 21.41
C TYR A 16 17.31 -9.01 22.39
N SER A 17 18.32 -8.24 21.97
CA SER A 17 18.89 -7.21 22.84
C SER A 17 17.88 -6.11 23.14
N LEU A 18 17.03 -5.72 22.18
CA LEU A 18 15.95 -4.76 22.43
C LEU A 18 14.94 -5.30 23.47
N TYR A 19 14.62 -6.59 23.40
CA TYR A 19 13.78 -7.25 24.39
C TYR A 19 14.44 -7.30 25.76
N ASP A 20 15.70 -7.74 25.83
CA ASP A 20 16.46 -7.91 27.08
C ASP A 20 16.66 -6.57 27.81
N ASN A 21 16.80 -5.47 27.06
CA ASN A 21 16.88 -4.11 27.60
C ASN A 21 15.52 -3.50 28.00
N GLY A 22 14.43 -4.27 27.91
CA GLY A 22 13.10 -3.87 28.37
C GLY A 22 12.30 -3.00 27.39
N PHE A 23 12.76 -2.79 26.16
CA PHE A 23 12.04 -1.93 25.20
C PHE A 23 10.72 -2.54 24.69
N MET A 24 10.50 -3.83 24.95
CA MET A 24 9.26 -4.55 24.59
C MET A 24 8.42 -4.97 25.80
N GLN A 25 8.72 -4.46 27.00
CA GLN A 25 8.06 -4.87 28.25
C GLN A 25 6.53 -4.63 28.28
N ASP A 26 6.05 -3.64 27.54
CA ASP A 26 4.64 -3.28 27.45
C ASP A 26 3.86 -4.07 26.39
N TYR A 27 4.54 -4.91 25.61
CA TYR A 27 3.91 -5.64 24.51
C TYR A 27 2.90 -6.66 25.04
N SER A 28 1.79 -6.82 24.33
CA SER A 28 0.85 -7.92 24.59
C SER A 28 1.54 -9.28 24.42
N LYS A 29 1.15 -10.26 25.24
CA LYS A 29 1.60 -11.66 25.06
C LYS A 29 1.19 -12.25 23.72
N ASN A 30 0.09 -11.75 23.14
CA ASN A 30 -0.43 -12.17 21.84
C ASN A 30 0.17 -11.38 20.67
N HIS A 31 1.11 -10.45 20.94
CA HIS A 31 1.75 -9.66 19.91
C HIS A 31 2.52 -10.56 18.93
N PHE A 32 2.34 -10.37 17.61
CA PHE A 32 2.97 -11.19 16.56
C PHE A 32 4.46 -11.42 16.79
N LEU A 33 5.24 -10.34 16.99
CA LEU A 33 6.68 -10.45 17.26
C LEU A 33 7.01 -11.27 18.53
N ILE A 34 6.24 -11.11 19.61
CA ILE A 34 6.46 -11.88 20.86
C ILE A 34 6.17 -13.36 20.63
N ARG A 35 5.11 -13.67 19.88
CA ARG A 35 4.79 -15.04 19.47
C ARG A 35 5.88 -15.63 18.56
N ALA A 36 6.40 -14.85 17.60
CA ALA A 36 7.48 -15.29 16.73
C ALA A 36 8.76 -15.60 17.52
N MET A 37 9.12 -14.78 18.52
CA MET A 37 10.27 -15.03 19.40
C MET A 37 10.16 -16.35 20.19
N LYS A 38 8.94 -16.82 20.44
CA LYS A 38 8.66 -18.11 21.09
C LYS A 38 8.48 -19.26 20.10
N GLY A 39 8.45 -18.99 18.80
CA GLY A 39 8.15 -19.98 17.76
C GLY A 39 6.66 -20.35 17.67
N GLU A 40 5.76 -19.47 18.14
CA GLU A 40 4.31 -19.71 18.25
C GLU A 40 3.49 -19.10 17.07
N VAL A 41 4.14 -18.75 15.95
CA VAL A 41 3.47 -18.22 14.76
C VAL A 41 3.28 -19.31 13.71
N ASP A 42 2.03 -19.60 13.38
CA ASP A 42 1.65 -20.47 12.27
C ASP A 42 1.06 -19.61 11.14
N ILE A 43 1.94 -19.14 10.27
CA ILE A 43 1.58 -18.20 9.21
C ILE A 43 0.62 -18.79 8.18
N ILE A 44 0.67 -20.11 7.95
CA ILE A 44 -0.18 -20.80 6.97
C ILE A 44 -1.62 -20.75 7.46
N LYS A 45 -1.84 -21.06 8.73
CA LYS A 45 -3.16 -21.04 9.35
C LYS A 45 -3.69 -19.62 9.54
N GLU A 46 -2.83 -18.68 9.90
CA GLU A 46 -3.26 -17.32 10.25
C GLU A 46 -3.44 -16.39 9.03
N TYR A 47 -2.74 -16.66 7.92
CA TYR A 47 -2.70 -15.78 6.75
C TYR A 47 -2.78 -16.55 5.42
N GLU A 48 -3.66 -17.55 5.36
CA GLU A 48 -3.86 -18.41 4.18
C GLU A 48 -4.03 -17.63 2.86
N HIS A 49 -4.68 -16.46 2.92
CA HIS A 49 -4.86 -15.60 1.76
C HIS A 49 -3.54 -15.11 1.11
N LEU A 50 -2.44 -15.06 1.87
CA LEU A 50 -1.11 -14.74 1.37
C LEU A 50 -0.44 -15.92 0.65
N LEU A 51 -0.94 -17.15 0.82
CA LEU A 51 -0.40 -18.37 0.20
C LEU A 51 -0.80 -18.50 -1.27
N SER A 52 -1.89 -17.86 -1.69
CA SER A 52 -2.45 -17.95 -3.05
C SER A 52 -1.47 -17.56 -4.17
N ARG A 53 -0.30 -16.97 -3.83
CA ARG A 53 0.79 -16.62 -4.76
C ARG A 53 2.18 -17.04 -4.27
N SER A 54 2.26 -17.82 -3.20
CA SER A 54 3.55 -18.23 -2.65
C SER A 54 4.11 -19.43 -3.41
N PHE A 55 5.39 -19.38 -3.78
CA PHE A 55 6.12 -20.53 -4.31
C PHE A 55 6.48 -21.53 -3.21
N ILE A 56 6.37 -21.12 -1.95
CA ILE A 56 6.60 -21.94 -0.75
C ILE A 56 5.35 -22.80 -0.51
N ASN A 57 5.04 -23.70 -1.45
CA ASN A 57 3.86 -24.56 -1.32
C ASN A 57 4.15 -25.92 -0.65
N ASN A 58 5.41 -26.24 -0.30
CA ASN A 58 5.77 -27.58 0.19
C ASN A 58 6.93 -27.67 1.19
N CYS A 59 7.49 -26.54 1.64
CA CYS A 59 8.44 -26.52 2.74
C CYS A 59 7.96 -25.46 3.71
N THR A 60 7.69 -25.80 4.96
CA THR A 60 7.64 -24.78 6.02
C THR A 60 9.08 -24.60 6.51
N PRO A 61 9.89 -23.67 5.95
CA PRO A 61 11.04 -23.20 6.72
C PRO A 61 10.51 -22.72 8.07
N ASP A 62 11.33 -22.78 9.11
CA ASP A 62 11.01 -22.16 10.39
C ASP A 62 10.75 -20.66 10.14
N PHE A 63 9.46 -20.34 9.97
CA PHE A 63 9.00 -19.01 9.58
C PHE A 63 9.42 -18.01 10.65
N SER A 64 9.22 -18.39 11.92
CA SER A 64 9.54 -17.55 13.06
C SER A 64 11.03 -17.21 13.09
N SER A 65 11.91 -18.21 13.00
CA SER A 65 13.36 -17.98 12.99
C SER A 65 13.79 -17.13 11.80
N THR A 66 13.33 -17.46 10.59
CA THR A 66 13.70 -16.74 9.36
C THR A 66 13.21 -15.28 9.39
N PHE A 67 11.95 -15.07 9.78
CA PHE A 67 11.36 -13.74 9.97
C PHE A 67 12.18 -12.93 10.98
N LEU A 68 12.49 -13.49 12.15
CA LEU A 68 13.25 -12.80 13.19
C LEU A 68 14.66 -12.45 12.74
N MET A 69 15.34 -13.33 12.01
CA MET A 69 16.67 -13.06 11.47
C MET A 69 16.65 -11.86 10.52
N ASN A 70 15.71 -11.85 9.57
CA ASN A 70 15.58 -10.78 8.60
C ASN A 70 15.13 -9.47 9.26
N PHE A 71 14.18 -9.55 10.19
CA PHE A 71 13.66 -8.40 10.92
C PHE A 71 14.71 -7.78 11.86
N SER A 72 15.49 -8.62 12.55
CA SER A 72 16.62 -8.20 13.39
C SER A 72 17.67 -7.43 12.59
N ASN A 73 18.10 -7.97 11.45
CA ASN A 73 19.06 -7.31 10.57
C ASN A 73 18.50 -5.98 10.02
N LYS A 74 17.20 -5.96 9.70
CA LYS A 74 16.51 -4.77 9.24
C LYS A 74 16.56 -3.63 10.26
N LEU A 75 16.11 -3.89 11.49
CA LEU A 75 16.11 -2.87 12.53
C LEU A 75 17.52 -2.35 12.81
N ARG A 76 18.52 -3.26 12.86
CA ARG A 76 19.92 -2.88 13.03
C ARG A 76 20.40 -1.96 11.91
N ARG A 77 20.05 -2.27 10.66
CA ARG A 77 20.44 -1.45 9.52
C ARG A 77 19.78 -0.07 9.56
N CYS A 78 18.48 -0.01 9.86
CA CYS A 78 17.77 1.25 10.02
C CYS A 78 18.34 2.07 11.18
N ALA A 79 18.77 1.44 12.28
CA ALA A 79 19.43 2.13 13.40
C ALA A 79 20.77 2.73 12.98
N GLY A 80 21.55 2.03 12.16
CA GLY A 80 22.77 2.57 11.58
C GLY A 80 22.57 3.74 10.61
N VAL A 81 21.36 3.95 10.10
CA VAL A 81 21.02 5.05 9.17
C VAL A 81 20.31 6.22 9.87
N PHE A 82 19.39 5.93 10.79
CA PHE A 82 18.55 6.93 11.44
C PHE A 82 18.92 7.21 12.91
N SER A 83 19.90 6.51 13.46
CA SER A 83 20.26 6.37 14.89
C SER A 83 19.49 5.29 15.67
N GLU A 84 20.18 4.71 16.65
CA GLU A 84 19.66 3.72 17.58
C GLU A 84 18.46 4.26 18.37
N GLU A 85 18.52 5.51 18.84
CA GLU A 85 17.46 6.17 19.61
C GLU A 85 16.13 6.17 18.84
N LYS A 86 16.17 6.56 17.55
CA LYS A 86 14.97 6.58 16.70
C LYS A 86 14.35 5.21 16.51
N ILE A 87 15.17 4.17 16.34
CA ILE A 87 14.66 2.81 16.19
C ILE A 87 14.15 2.25 17.52
N ILE A 88 14.75 2.58 18.65
CA ILE A 88 14.21 2.23 19.98
C ILE A 88 12.84 2.89 20.19
N ASP A 89 12.68 4.16 19.81
CA ASP A 89 11.40 4.86 19.91
C ASP A 89 10.34 4.24 19.00
N PHE A 90 10.69 3.90 17.75
CA PHE A 90 9.83 3.14 16.85
C PHE A 90 9.38 1.81 17.49
N VAL A 91 10.33 1.04 18.05
CA VAL A 91 10.04 -0.24 18.71
C VAL A 91 9.09 -0.05 19.88
N LYS A 92 9.31 0.96 20.74
CA LYS A 92 8.47 1.18 21.92
C LYS A 92 7.07 1.68 21.57
N ASN A 93 6.97 2.58 20.60
CA ASN A 93 5.75 3.37 20.40
C ASN A 93 4.91 2.88 19.23
N GLN A 94 5.53 2.56 18.09
CA GLN A 94 4.80 2.18 16.89
C GLN A 94 4.70 0.66 16.74
N LEU A 95 5.82 -0.04 16.82
CA LEU A 95 5.87 -1.50 16.63
C LEU A 95 5.07 -2.25 17.70
N SER A 96 4.91 -1.67 18.91
CA SER A 96 4.09 -2.23 19.98
C SER A 96 2.60 -2.35 19.63
N ALA A 97 2.15 -1.61 18.61
CA ALA A 97 0.83 -1.70 18.02
C ALA A 97 -0.33 -1.67 19.03
N GLY A 98 -0.29 -0.73 19.97
CA GLY A 98 -1.28 -0.59 21.05
C GLY A 98 -0.87 -1.24 22.37
N LYS A 99 0.37 -1.74 22.49
CA LYS A 99 0.94 -2.30 23.73
C LYS A 99 0.07 -3.45 24.26
N LYS A 100 -0.56 -3.26 25.43
CA LYS A 100 -1.50 -4.23 26.03
C LYS A 100 -2.81 -4.34 25.24
N ASN A 101 -3.23 -3.28 24.56
CA ASN A 101 -4.40 -3.22 23.68
C ASN A 101 -4.00 -3.54 22.23
N TYR A 102 -3.23 -4.60 22.06
CA TYR A 102 -2.60 -4.97 20.79
C TYR A 102 -3.59 -5.10 19.65
N ARG A 103 -3.28 -4.47 18.52
CA ARG A 103 -4.00 -4.60 17.26
C ARG A 103 -3.04 -5.04 16.17
N GLU A 104 -3.18 -6.29 15.75
CA GLU A 104 -2.35 -6.89 14.71
C GLU A 104 -2.29 -6.11 13.39
N PRO A 105 -3.40 -5.52 12.88
CA PRO A 105 -3.33 -4.67 11.69
C PRO A 105 -2.35 -3.50 11.83
N THR A 106 -2.28 -2.89 13.02
CA THR A 106 -1.35 -1.77 13.34
C THR A 106 0.09 -2.23 13.44
N PHE A 107 0.35 -3.46 13.90
CA PHE A 107 1.71 -4.02 13.85
C PHE A 107 2.21 -4.14 12.42
N PHE A 108 1.37 -4.63 11.51
CA PHE A 108 1.75 -4.73 10.11
C PHE A 108 1.79 -3.37 9.39
N GLU A 109 1.14 -2.32 9.91
CA GLU A 109 1.37 -0.94 9.46
C GLU A 109 2.81 -0.54 9.74
N ALA A 110 3.26 -0.69 10.99
CA ALA A 110 4.65 -0.44 11.38
C ALA A 110 5.63 -1.34 10.62
N LEU A 111 5.27 -2.61 10.36
CA LEU A 111 6.10 -3.52 9.57
C LEU A 111 6.25 -3.07 8.11
N SER A 112 5.16 -2.57 7.50
CA SER A 112 5.18 -2.04 6.13
C SER A 112 6.11 -0.84 6.01
N GLU A 113 6.04 0.06 6.99
CA GLU A 113 6.91 1.23 7.07
C GLU A 113 8.38 0.82 7.08
N ILE A 114 8.79 0.01 8.05
CA ILE A 114 10.20 -0.36 8.19
C ILE A 114 10.70 -1.19 7.00
N ASN A 115 9.84 -2.01 6.36
CA ASN A 115 10.20 -2.74 5.14
C ASN A 115 10.51 -1.80 3.97
N VAL A 116 9.68 -0.76 3.78
CA VAL A 116 9.92 0.27 2.77
C VAL A 116 11.18 1.06 3.10
N LEU A 117 11.33 1.54 4.33
CA LEU A 117 12.50 2.34 4.73
C LEU A 117 13.80 1.54 4.58
N PHE A 118 13.80 0.25 4.94
CA PHE A 118 14.95 -0.63 4.76
C PHE A 118 15.39 -0.75 3.30
N TYR A 119 14.45 -0.71 2.35
CA TYR A 119 14.78 -0.73 0.93
C TYR A 119 15.57 0.52 0.52
N PHE A 120 15.16 1.71 0.98
CA PHE A 120 15.91 2.96 0.79
C PHE A 120 17.27 2.94 1.49
N CYS A 121 17.36 2.37 2.70
CA CYS A 121 18.61 2.25 3.44
C CYS A 121 19.69 1.43 2.71
N ASN A 122 19.33 0.54 1.79
CA ASN A 122 20.28 -0.42 1.22
C ASN A 122 20.42 -0.38 -0.31
N PHE A 123 19.37 -0.03 -1.05
CA PHE A 123 19.30 -0.41 -2.46
C PHE A 123 19.10 0.74 -3.44
N ILE A 124 18.79 1.95 -2.98
CA ILE A 124 18.49 3.09 -3.88
C ILE A 124 19.75 3.83 -4.30
N GLY A 125 20.64 4.12 -3.36
CA GLY A 125 21.84 4.90 -3.64
C GLY A 125 22.65 5.19 -2.40
N LYS A 126 23.78 5.88 -2.59
CA LYS A 126 24.62 6.33 -1.48
C LYS A 126 23.92 7.48 -0.76
N ILE A 127 23.50 7.22 0.47
CA ILE A 127 22.86 8.19 1.36
C ILE A 127 23.91 9.22 1.80
N LYS A 128 23.60 10.49 1.61
CA LYS A 128 24.35 11.64 2.14
C LYS A 128 23.80 12.02 3.50
N GLU A 129 22.48 12.16 3.62
CA GLU A 129 21.76 12.45 4.87
C GLU A 129 20.45 11.69 4.91
N SER A 130 19.98 11.39 6.12
CA SER A 130 18.71 10.70 6.35
C SER A 130 18.07 11.15 7.65
N TYR A 131 16.75 11.31 7.63
CA TYR A 131 15.97 11.77 8.76
C TYR A 131 14.74 10.88 8.92
N TYR A 132 14.52 10.37 10.14
CA TYR A 132 13.30 9.65 10.51
C TYR A 132 12.31 10.63 11.12
N GLU A 133 11.07 10.64 10.62
CA GLU A 133 10.02 11.60 10.97
C GLU A 133 10.50 13.07 11.01
N PRO A 134 11.12 13.59 9.93
CA PRO A 134 11.65 14.96 9.93
C PRO A 134 10.54 15.98 10.14
N LYS A 135 10.77 16.94 11.04
CA LYS A 135 9.85 18.06 11.28
C LYS A 135 9.80 18.95 10.03
N GLN A 136 8.71 18.90 9.28
CA GLN A 136 8.55 19.68 8.03
C GLN A 136 7.62 20.90 8.13
N GLY A 137 6.95 21.16 9.26
CA GLY A 137 6.20 22.42 9.45
C GLY A 137 5.00 22.37 10.40
N ILE A 138 4.31 23.52 10.51
CA ILE A 138 3.44 24.02 11.61
C ILE A 138 2.32 23.08 12.11
N ASN A 139 1.89 22.09 11.31
CA ASN A 139 0.70 21.27 11.62
C ASN A 139 1.02 19.89 12.25
N GLY A 140 2.25 19.67 12.70
CA GLY A 140 2.61 18.55 13.59
C GLY A 140 2.76 17.16 12.96
N GLY A 141 2.37 16.96 11.69
CA GLY A 141 2.57 15.70 10.97
C GLY A 141 3.87 15.67 10.16
N ASN A 142 4.63 14.57 10.24
CA ASN A 142 5.89 14.37 9.52
C ASN A 142 5.79 13.17 8.57
N PRO A 143 6.43 13.20 7.39
CA PRO A 143 6.59 12.01 6.58
C PRO A 143 7.43 10.98 7.34
N GLU A 144 7.28 9.69 7.05
CA GLU A 144 8.00 8.64 7.79
C GLU A 144 9.52 8.80 7.69
N ALA A 145 10.03 9.22 6.52
CA ALA A 145 11.44 9.54 6.37
C ALA A 145 11.72 10.55 5.26
N ARG A 146 12.88 11.20 5.37
CA ARG A 146 13.56 11.91 4.28
C ARG A 146 14.91 11.27 4.03
N PHE A 147 15.21 11.01 2.76
CA PHE A 147 16.55 10.63 2.29
C PHE A 147 17.09 11.69 1.37
N ILE A 148 18.36 12.05 1.56
CA ILE A 148 19.14 12.89 0.65
C ILE A 148 20.31 12.04 0.17
N PHE A 149 20.41 11.85 -1.14
CA PHE A 149 21.45 11.03 -1.75
C PHE A 149 22.65 11.87 -2.19
N GLN A 150 23.80 11.24 -2.47
CA GLN A 150 25.02 11.94 -2.89
C GLN A 150 24.89 12.72 -4.22
N ASN A 151 23.90 12.38 -5.04
CA ASN A 151 23.55 13.10 -6.28
C ASN A 151 22.51 14.22 -6.05
N ASP A 152 22.32 14.62 -4.79
CA ASP A 152 21.39 15.65 -4.31
C ASP A 152 19.91 15.38 -4.63
N VAL A 153 19.57 14.11 -4.90
CA VAL A 153 18.18 13.67 -4.99
C VAL A 153 17.59 13.62 -3.58
N ILE A 154 16.41 14.20 -3.42
CA ILE A 154 15.67 14.22 -2.15
C ILE A 154 14.44 13.34 -2.33
N MET A 155 14.23 12.41 -1.41
CA MET A 155 13.03 11.56 -1.37
C MET A 155 12.38 11.63 0.00
N ASP A 156 11.16 12.16 0.04
CA ASP A 156 10.28 12.09 1.21
C ASP A 156 9.34 10.90 1.06
N ILE A 157 9.29 10.06 2.09
CA ILE A 157 8.58 8.78 2.05
C ILE A 157 7.42 8.81 3.03
N GLU A 158 6.23 8.47 2.55
CA GLU A 158 5.07 8.18 3.37
C GLU A 158 4.61 6.75 3.09
N VAL A 159 4.30 5.99 4.14
CA VAL A 159 3.80 4.62 4.00
C VAL A 159 2.39 4.53 4.56
N LYS A 160 1.49 3.92 3.78
CA LYS A 160 0.09 3.66 4.16
C LYS A 160 -0.25 2.21 3.93
N LYS A 161 -1.23 1.73 4.69
CA LYS A 161 -1.73 0.37 4.56
C LYS A 161 -3.24 0.34 4.55
N ALA A 162 -3.80 -0.40 3.60
CA ALA A 162 -5.20 -0.79 3.67
C ALA A 162 -5.35 -2.04 4.54
N ASN A 163 -5.70 -1.88 5.82
CA ASN A 163 -6.03 -2.92 6.83
C ASN A 163 -5.88 -4.38 6.39
N PHE A 164 -5.03 -5.18 7.06
CA PHE A 164 -5.15 -6.65 6.98
C PHE A 164 -6.43 -7.04 7.73
N SER A 165 -7.51 -7.33 7.01
CA SER A 165 -8.67 -8.01 7.59
C SER A 165 -8.47 -9.52 7.41
N ASN A 166 -8.83 -10.28 8.44
CA ASN A 166 -8.67 -11.74 8.47
C ASN A 166 -9.82 -12.47 7.73
N SER A 167 -10.81 -11.75 7.22
CA SER A 167 -11.86 -12.32 6.37
C SER A 167 -11.85 -11.62 5.01
N ILE A 168 -11.48 -12.39 3.98
CA ILE A 168 -12.10 -12.18 2.67
C ILE A 168 -13.50 -12.76 2.90
N ASP A 169 -14.52 -11.91 3.08
CA ASP A 169 -15.89 -12.43 3.04
C ASP A 169 -15.99 -13.19 1.71
N PRO A 170 -16.33 -14.49 1.72
CA PRO A 170 -16.50 -15.22 0.48
C PRO A 170 -17.48 -14.42 -0.37
N LEU A 171 -17.21 -14.30 -1.67
CA LEU A 171 -18.13 -13.60 -2.55
C LEU A 171 -19.44 -14.42 -2.61
N GLU A 172 -20.42 -14.04 -1.79
CA GLU A 172 -21.62 -14.85 -1.44
C GLU A 172 -22.77 -14.70 -2.44
N GLY A 173 -22.66 -13.79 -3.42
CA GLY A 173 -23.75 -13.57 -4.37
C GLY A 173 -24.19 -14.87 -5.08
N GLU A 174 -25.51 -15.08 -5.21
CA GLU A 174 -26.09 -16.30 -5.77
C GLU A 174 -25.52 -16.60 -7.16
N ASN A 175 -25.39 -15.56 -7.99
CA ASN A 175 -24.88 -15.67 -9.36
C ASN A 175 -23.42 -15.21 -9.52
N GLY A 176 -22.80 -14.69 -8.46
CA GLY A 176 -21.44 -14.18 -8.47
C GLY A 176 -21.30 -12.81 -7.81
N ALA A 177 -20.16 -12.17 -8.04
CA ALA A 177 -19.87 -10.84 -7.53
C ALA A 177 -19.12 -9.98 -8.55
N ILE A 178 -19.31 -8.67 -8.44
CA ILE A 178 -18.64 -7.68 -9.27
C ILE A 178 -18.10 -6.54 -8.40
N LYS A 179 -17.02 -5.92 -8.88
CA LYS A 179 -16.40 -4.77 -8.27
C LYS A 179 -15.88 -3.81 -9.32
N PRO A 180 -16.50 -2.63 -9.49
CA PRO A 180 -15.97 -1.59 -10.36
C PRO A 180 -14.60 -1.11 -9.87
N ASN A 181 -13.68 -0.87 -10.80
CA ASN A 181 -12.33 -0.38 -10.53
C ASN A 181 -12.16 1.13 -10.82
N ILE A 182 -13.27 1.85 -10.98
CA ILE A 182 -13.27 3.29 -11.24
C ILE A 182 -14.10 4.05 -10.22
N ALA A 183 -13.77 5.32 -10.03
CA ALA A 183 -14.64 6.23 -9.30
C ALA A 183 -15.95 6.42 -10.09
N LEU A 184 -17.07 6.35 -9.39
CA LEU A 184 -18.41 6.42 -9.98
C LEU A 184 -19.22 7.54 -9.34
N ASN A 185 -19.99 8.27 -10.15
CA ASN A 185 -20.98 9.21 -9.64
C ASN A 185 -22.18 8.48 -8.99
N GLN A 186 -23.06 9.25 -8.34
CA GLN A 186 -24.18 8.68 -7.60
C GLN A 186 -25.24 8.03 -8.49
N SER A 187 -25.48 8.57 -9.69
CA SER A 187 -26.43 8.02 -10.65
C SER A 187 -25.99 6.64 -11.13
N THR A 188 -24.73 6.51 -11.57
CA THR A 188 -24.16 5.24 -12.03
C THR A 188 -24.09 4.21 -10.89
N LYS A 189 -23.76 4.65 -9.66
CA LYS A 189 -23.82 3.78 -8.46
C LYS A 189 -25.22 3.21 -8.23
N ASN A 190 -26.27 4.01 -8.42
CA ASN A 190 -27.65 3.56 -8.24
C ASN A 190 -28.07 2.59 -9.36
N GLU A 191 -27.71 2.87 -10.61
CA GLU A 191 -27.97 1.98 -11.76
C GLU A 191 -27.28 0.61 -11.56
N LEU A 192 -26.00 0.59 -11.17
CA LEU A 192 -25.27 -0.65 -10.86
C LEU A 192 -25.88 -1.43 -9.70
N LYS A 193 -26.31 -0.76 -8.63
CA LYS A 193 -26.99 -1.43 -7.50
C LYS A 193 -28.26 -2.14 -7.96
N GLN A 194 -29.07 -1.44 -8.76
CA GLN A 194 -30.32 -1.99 -9.28
C GLN A 194 -30.05 -3.20 -10.19
N PHE A 195 -29.12 -3.06 -11.13
CA PHE A 195 -28.69 -4.14 -12.00
C PHE A 195 -28.19 -5.38 -11.23
N CYS A 196 -27.36 -5.18 -10.21
CA CYS A 196 -26.82 -6.28 -9.41
C CYS A 196 -27.91 -6.96 -8.59
N LEU A 197 -28.86 -6.19 -8.05
CA LEU A 197 -30.00 -6.73 -7.31
C LEU A 197 -30.87 -7.62 -8.20
N GLU A 198 -31.23 -7.16 -9.39
CA GLU A 198 -32.04 -7.89 -10.37
C GLU A 198 -31.37 -9.20 -10.83
N ASN A 199 -30.05 -9.18 -10.96
CA ASN A 199 -29.26 -10.33 -11.40
C ASN A 199 -28.68 -11.17 -10.26
N LYS A 200 -29.05 -10.88 -9.00
CA LYS A 200 -28.54 -11.55 -7.79
C LYS A 200 -27.00 -11.63 -7.70
N LEU A 201 -26.36 -10.54 -8.12
CA LEU A 201 -24.92 -10.34 -8.02
C LEU A 201 -24.60 -9.57 -6.74
N GLN A 202 -23.54 -9.97 -6.05
CA GLN A 202 -22.97 -9.14 -4.99
C GLN A 202 -22.19 -7.98 -5.60
N LEU A 203 -22.48 -6.76 -5.18
CA LEU A 203 -21.78 -5.55 -5.62
C LEU A 203 -20.85 -5.04 -4.53
N VAL A 204 -19.56 -4.94 -4.85
CA VAL A 204 -18.54 -4.31 -3.99
C VAL A 204 -18.10 -3.01 -4.65
N PHE A 205 -18.27 -1.87 -3.98
CA PHE A 205 -17.78 -0.61 -4.51
C PHE A 205 -16.28 -0.41 -4.26
N PRO A 206 -15.58 0.30 -5.17
CA PRO A 206 -14.19 0.64 -4.96
C PRO A 206 -14.00 1.54 -3.75
N ARG A 207 -12.87 1.38 -3.07
CA ARG A 207 -12.46 2.03 -1.82
C ARG A 207 -11.87 3.41 -2.09
N VAL A 208 -12.52 4.18 -2.95
CA VAL A 208 -12.10 5.54 -3.35
C VAL A 208 -11.90 6.46 -2.16
N SER A 209 -12.76 6.37 -1.13
CA SER A 209 -12.63 7.21 0.06
C SER A 209 -11.39 6.88 0.89
N LYS A 210 -10.97 5.61 0.91
CA LYS A 210 -9.77 5.17 1.61
C LYS A 210 -8.52 5.68 0.91
N LEU A 211 -8.47 5.57 -0.42
CA LEU A 211 -7.39 6.13 -1.24
C LEU A 211 -7.30 7.65 -1.10
N GLY A 212 -8.45 8.34 -1.14
CA GLY A 212 -8.50 9.79 -0.90
C GLY A 212 -7.98 10.17 0.49
N GLY A 213 -8.31 9.39 1.52
CA GLY A 213 -7.77 9.58 2.87
C GLY A 213 -6.26 9.39 2.95
N PHE A 214 -5.69 8.44 2.21
CA PHE A 214 -4.24 8.24 2.12
C PHE A 214 -3.54 9.42 1.44
N ILE A 215 -4.09 9.91 0.33
CA ILE A 215 -3.58 11.11 -0.35
C ILE A 215 -3.61 12.29 0.60
N LYS A 216 -4.74 12.53 1.28
CA LYS A 216 -4.89 13.65 2.22
C LYS A 216 -3.91 13.57 3.38
N SER A 217 -3.73 12.38 3.95
CA SER A 217 -2.80 12.15 5.05
C SER A 217 -1.36 12.41 4.61
N ALA A 218 -0.95 11.88 3.45
CA ALA A 218 0.40 12.08 2.92
C ALA A 218 0.66 13.55 2.56
N SER A 219 -0.28 14.19 1.86
CA SER A 219 -0.14 15.60 1.43
C SER A 219 -0.09 16.59 2.61
N SER A 220 -0.68 16.22 3.76
CA SER A 220 -0.60 17.04 4.98
C SER A 220 0.81 17.05 5.59
N LYS A 221 1.60 16.00 5.33
CA LYS A 221 2.96 15.80 5.84
C LYS A 221 4.03 16.27 4.84
N PHE A 222 3.73 16.21 3.54
CA PHE A 222 4.64 16.65 2.50
C PHE A 222 4.61 18.16 2.26
N GLN A 223 5.78 18.70 1.96
CA GLN A 223 5.92 19.99 1.27
C GLN A 223 5.80 19.81 -0.25
N ILE A 224 5.52 20.87 -0.99
CA ILE A 224 5.58 20.79 -2.46
C ILE A 224 7.03 20.51 -2.87
N PRO A 225 7.29 19.61 -3.84
CA PRO A 225 8.62 19.42 -4.41
C PRO A 225 9.28 20.75 -4.79
N THR A 226 10.48 20.98 -4.26
CA THR A 226 11.20 22.25 -4.39
C THR A 226 12.16 22.30 -5.58
N THR A 227 12.51 21.14 -6.13
CA THR A 227 13.39 20.99 -7.30
C THR A 227 12.89 19.84 -8.17
N ASN A 228 13.42 19.73 -9.39
CA ASN A 228 13.12 18.60 -10.28
C ASN A 228 13.66 17.24 -9.79
N LYS A 229 14.45 17.24 -8.71
CA LYS A 229 15.05 16.05 -8.08
C LYS A 229 14.51 15.78 -6.66
N HIS A 230 13.45 16.47 -6.27
CA HIS A 230 12.78 16.28 -4.99
C HIS A 230 11.48 15.53 -5.22
N PHE A 231 11.37 14.32 -4.69
CA PHE A 231 10.22 13.45 -4.88
C PHE A 231 9.53 13.11 -3.57
N ASN A 232 8.21 13.26 -3.55
CA ASN A 232 7.37 12.79 -2.46
C ASN A 232 6.69 11.50 -2.89
N LEU A 233 7.05 10.40 -2.24
CA LEU A 233 6.65 9.05 -2.61
C LEU A 233 5.67 8.50 -1.59
N LEU A 234 4.48 8.12 -2.06
CA LEU A 234 3.47 7.46 -1.25
C LEU A 234 3.47 5.95 -1.54
N PHE A 235 3.91 5.16 -0.58
CA PHE A 235 3.85 3.71 -0.62
C PHE A 235 2.54 3.23 0.00
N ILE A 236 1.75 2.45 -0.74
CA ILE A 236 0.48 1.92 -0.27
C ILE A 236 0.53 0.39 -0.31
N ASN A 237 0.56 -0.21 0.87
CA ASN A 237 0.34 -1.63 1.05
C ASN A 237 -1.16 -1.94 0.87
N TRP A 238 -1.50 -2.57 -0.25
CA TRP A 238 -2.86 -2.97 -0.63
C TRP A 238 -3.06 -4.49 -0.55
N THR A 239 -2.36 -5.16 0.37
CA THR A 239 -2.42 -6.63 0.50
C THR A 239 -3.84 -7.16 0.67
N TYR A 240 -4.65 -6.47 1.47
CA TYR A 240 -6.07 -6.78 1.64
C TYR A 240 -6.89 -6.31 0.44
N THR A 241 -7.41 -7.25 -0.33
CA THR A 241 -8.30 -6.99 -1.47
C THR A 241 -9.43 -8.01 -1.50
N ASP A 242 -10.60 -7.58 -1.98
CA ASP A 242 -11.79 -8.42 -2.12
C ASP A 242 -11.62 -9.46 -3.25
N PHE A 243 -10.74 -9.17 -4.22
CA PHE A 243 -10.38 -10.05 -5.34
C PHE A 243 -8.84 -10.25 -5.36
N PRO A 244 -8.31 -11.27 -4.66
CA PRO A 244 -6.88 -11.56 -4.58
C PRO A 244 -6.20 -11.75 -5.94
N GLU A 245 -6.91 -12.28 -6.93
CA GLU A 245 -6.48 -12.44 -8.32
C GLU A 245 -6.24 -11.09 -9.02
N CYS A 246 -7.02 -10.07 -8.69
CA CYS A 246 -6.95 -8.74 -9.31
C CYS A 246 -5.93 -7.81 -8.66
N GLY A 247 -5.37 -8.20 -7.52
CA GLY A 247 -4.22 -7.52 -6.91
C GLY A 247 -4.42 -6.03 -6.66
N VAL A 248 -3.65 -5.20 -7.36
CA VAL A 248 -3.68 -3.73 -7.24
C VAL A 248 -4.43 -3.05 -8.40
N ASN A 249 -5.23 -3.79 -9.16
CA ASN A 249 -5.96 -3.27 -10.33
C ASN A 249 -6.88 -2.11 -9.98
N GLU A 250 -7.68 -2.25 -8.91
CA GLU A 250 -8.59 -1.20 -8.43
C GLU A 250 -7.86 0.12 -8.13
N PRO A 251 -6.90 0.17 -7.18
CA PRO A 251 -6.24 1.43 -6.87
C PRO A 251 -5.43 1.97 -8.05
N MET A 252 -4.80 1.10 -8.86
CA MET A 252 -4.09 1.54 -10.06
C MET A 252 -5.03 2.19 -11.07
N SER A 253 -6.18 1.58 -11.33
CA SER A 253 -7.18 2.13 -12.23
C SER A 253 -7.62 3.52 -11.74
N ILE A 254 -7.90 3.69 -10.46
CA ILE A 254 -8.26 5.00 -9.88
C ILE A 254 -7.16 6.06 -10.06
N PHE A 255 -5.87 5.69 -9.99
CA PHE A 255 -4.79 6.65 -10.18
C PHE A 255 -4.52 7.00 -11.64
N ILE A 256 -4.41 6.01 -12.53
CA ILE A 256 -3.77 6.19 -13.84
C ILE A 256 -4.62 5.81 -15.05
N ASN A 257 -5.91 5.47 -14.90
CA ASN A 257 -6.72 5.24 -16.09
C ASN A 257 -6.81 6.53 -16.94
N THR A 258 -6.92 6.38 -18.25
CA THR A 258 -6.83 7.50 -19.21
C THR A 258 -8.05 8.42 -19.16
N GLU A 259 -9.22 7.87 -18.82
CA GLU A 259 -10.48 8.60 -18.85
C GLU A 259 -10.68 9.44 -17.58
N ASN A 260 -10.47 8.84 -16.41
CA ASN A 260 -10.81 9.39 -15.10
C ASN A 260 -9.81 9.08 -13.99
N GLY A 261 -8.55 8.82 -14.34
CA GLY A 261 -7.48 8.62 -13.37
C GLY A 261 -7.08 9.93 -12.68
N LEU A 262 -6.87 9.91 -11.36
CA LEU A 262 -6.48 11.08 -10.58
C LEU A 262 -5.19 11.77 -11.07
N PHE A 263 -4.26 11.01 -11.64
CA PHE A 263 -2.98 11.51 -12.14
C PHE A 263 -3.03 11.93 -13.61
N ASN A 264 -4.17 11.76 -14.28
CA ASN A 264 -4.36 12.10 -15.69
C ASN A 264 -5.48 13.13 -15.91
N ASN A 265 -6.51 13.18 -15.04
CA ASN A 265 -7.70 14.02 -15.24
C ASN A 265 -8.14 14.72 -13.95
N ASN A 266 -8.14 16.06 -13.96
CA ASN A 266 -8.58 16.88 -12.81
C ASN A 266 -10.06 16.70 -12.48
N ASN A 267 -10.91 16.37 -13.45
CA ASN A 267 -12.34 16.12 -13.20
C ASN A 267 -12.58 14.86 -12.36
N ALA A 268 -11.62 13.93 -12.31
CA ALA A 268 -11.70 12.74 -11.47
C ALA A 268 -11.85 13.07 -9.98
N LEU A 269 -11.30 14.22 -9.53
CA LEU A 269 -11.43 14.71 -8.16
C LEU A 269 -12.90 14.85 -7.73
N LYS A 270 -13.79 15.25 -8.66
CA LYS A 270 -15.22 15.46 -8.39
C LYS A 270 -15.94 14.16 -8.00
N LEU A 271 -15.35 12.99 -8.34
CA LEU A 271 -15.92 11.67 -8.07
C LEU A 271 -15.47 11.07 -6.74
N ILE A 272 -14.41 11.60 -6.12
CA ILE A 272 -13.85 11.08 -4.87
C ILE A 272 -14.26 11.98 -3.70
N LYS A 273 -15.45 11.69 -3.19
CA LYS A 273 -16.11 12.42 -2.11
C LYS A 273 -16.40 11.52 -0.90
N HIS A 274 -16.56 12.13 0.26
CA HIS A 274 -17.18 11.49 1.41
C HIS A 274 -18.63 11.12 1.09
N ARG A 275 -19.25 10.29 1.95
CA ARG A 275 -20.65 9.87 1.78
C ARG A 275 -21.64 11.04 1.80
N ASP A 276 -21.28 12.12 2.49
CA ASP A 276 -22.06 13.37 2.58
C ASP A 276 -21.85 14.31 1.37
N GLY A 277 -21.03 13.92 0.39
CA GLY A 277 -20.75 14.71 -0.80
C GLY A 277 -19.62 15.74 -0.65
N THR A 278 -18.99 15.84 0.52
CA THR A 278 -17.82 16.72 0.74
C THR A 278 -16.55 16.14 0.11
N ASP A 279 -15.64 17.03 -0.31
CA ASP A 279 -14.39 16.63 -0.95
C ASP A 279 -13.40 16.08 0.09
N ILE A 280 -12.77 14.94 -0.22
CA ILE A 280 -11.82 14.28 0.69
C ILE A 280 -10.45 14.99 0.66
N PHE A 281 -10.05 15.44 -0.53
CA PHE A 281 -8.80 16.15 -0.79
C PHE A 281 -8.98 17.03 -2.02
N ASN A 282 -8.07 17.99 -2.20
CA ASN A 282 -8.12 18.94 -3.31
C ASN A 282 -6.91 18.77 -4.25
N ARG A 283 -6.85 19.60 -5.30
CA ARG A 283 -5.75 19.57 -6.27
C ARG A 283 -4.39 19.83 -5.63
N ASN A 284 -4.30 20.77 -4.69
CA ASN A 284 -3.04 21.08 -4.00
C ASN A 284 -2.53 19.88 -3.19
N ASP A 285 -3.43 19.03 -2.69
CA ASP A 285 -3.05 17.78 -2.04
C ASP A 285 -2.36 16.81 -3.03
N LEU A 286 -2.88 16.70 -4.27
CA LEU A 286 -2.27 15.87 -5.32
C LEU A 286 -0.93 16.43 -5.82
N ASP A 287 -0.80 17.74 -5.95
CA ASP A 287 0.43 18.37 -6.46
C ASP A 287 1.64 18.11 -5.56
N LYS A 288 1.40 17.83 -4.28
CA LYS A 288 2.42 17.39 -3.33
C LYS A 288 2.82 15.93 -3.47
N ILE A 289 2.12 15.10 -4.24
CA ILE A 289 2.47 13.70 -4.45
C ILE A 289 3.17 13.56 -5.79
N SER A 290 4.44 13.13 -5.77
CA SER A 290 5.19 12.89 -7.00
C SER A 290 4.78 11.56 -7.64
N ALA A 291 4.69 10.50 -6.83
CA ALA A 291 4.27 9.19 -7.31
C ALA A 291 3.71 8.32 -6.18
N VAL A 292 2.97 7.29 -6.58
CA VAL A 292 2.41 6.27 -5.70
C VAL A 292 2.96 4.90 -6.09
N ILE A 293 3.45 4.15 -5.11
CA ILE A 293 3.86 2.76 -5.27
C ILE A 293 2.82 1.90 -4.55
N LEU A 294 2.05 1.15 -5.32
CA LEU A 294 1.06 0.21 -4.80
C LEU A 294 1.66 -1.18 -4.77
N TYR A 295 1.58 -1.88 -3.64
CA TYR A 295 2.13 -3.22 -3.53
C TYR A 295 1.26 -4.14 -2.67
N ARG A 296 1.48 -5.44 -2.83
CA ARG A 296 0.87 -6.49 -2.01
C ARG A 296 1.95 -7.39 -1.46
N ASP A 297 1.85 -7.65 -0.17
CA ASP A 297 2.67 -8.64 0.48
C ASP A 297 2.25 -10.05 0.05
N THR A 298 3.26 -10.89 -0.12
CA THR A 298 3.14 -12.34 -0.19
C THR A 298 3.79 -12.92 1.07
N LEU A 299 3.72 -14.24 1.24
CA LEU A 299 4.45 -14.90 2.31
C LEU A 299 5.96 -14.61 2.23
N GLU A 300 6.55 -14.62 1.03
CA GLU A 300 7.97 -14.36 0.79
C GLU A 300 8.38 -12.94 1.14
N THR A 301 7.54 -11.94 0.80
CA THR A 301 7.85 -10.54 1.13
C THR A 301 7.73 -10.30 2.63
N LEU A 302 6.80 -10.98 3.31
CA LEU A 302 6.69 -10.92 4.76
C LEU A 302 7.88 -11.62 5.45
N LEU A 303 8.27 -12.79 4.95
CA LEU A 303 9.36 -13.61 5.50
C LEU A 303 10.73 -12.94 5.32
N SER A 304 11.02 -12.47 4.11
CA SER A 304 12.27 -11.77 3.79
C SER A 304 12.27 -10.35 4.35
N GLY A 305 11.11 -9.69 4.35
CA GLY A 305 10.98 -8.28 4.63
C GLY A 305 11.87 -7.39 3.74
N ASP A 306 12.27 -7.87 2.56
CA ASP A 306 13.02 -7.13 1.55
C ASP A 306 12.06 -6.76 0.41
N PHE A 307 11.89 -5.45 0.21
CA PHE A 307 10.95 -4.91 -0.77
C PHE A 307 11.23 -5.39 -2.21
N ARG A 308 12.48 -5.78 -2.52
CA ARG A 308 12.83 -6.29 -3.86
C ARG A 308 12.15 -7.61 -4.20
N PHE A 309 11.65 -8.36 -3.22
CA PHE A 309 10.83 -9.55 -3.50
C PHE A 309 9.54 -9.19 -4.23
N HIS A 310 9.00 -7.97 -4.07
CA HIS A 310 7.87 -7.52 -4.89
C HIS A 310 8.20 -7.43 -6.39
N PHE A 311 9.49 -7.28 -6.75
CA PHE A 311 9.93 -7.20 -8.14
C PHE A 311 9.90 -8.59 -8.77
N LYS A 312 10.46 -9.57 -8.05
CA LYS A 312 10.44 -10.98 -8.44
C LYS A 312 9.01 -11.50 -8.58
N GLU A 313 8.17 -11.21 -7.60
CA GLU A 313 6.79 -11.69 -7.52
C GLU A 313 5.80 -10.81 -8.31
N GLN A 314 6.28 -9.72 -8.93
CA GLN A 314 5.49 -8.73 -9.67
C GLN A 314 4.26 -8.20 -8.89
N THR A 315 4.39 -8.11 -7.56
CA THR A 315 3.31 -7.74 -6.64
C THR A 315 3.23 -6.24 -6.36
N PHE A 316 3.97 -5.41 -7.11
CA PHE A 316 3.86 -3.96 -7.05
C PHE A 316 3.51 -3.31 -8.40
N ARG A 317 3.04 -2.08 -8.35
CA ARG A 317 2.84 -1.19 -9.50
C ARG A 317 3.27 0.24 -9.12
N PHE A 318 3.76 0.98 -10.11
CA PHE A 318 4.31 2.31 -9.94
C PHE A 318 3.53 3.32 -10.77
N ALA A 319 2.81 4.22 -10.09
CA ALA A 319 1.97 5.25 -10.68
C ALA A 319 2.62 6.62 -10.50
N ILE A 320 3.09 7.22 -11.60
CA ILE A 320 3.64 8.58 -11.60
C ILE A 320 2.50 9.61 -11.70
N ASN A 321 2.61 10.71 -10.95
CA ASN A 321 1.67 11.82 -11.08
C ASN A 321 2.04 12.65 -12.31
N ARG A 322 1.40 12.34 -13.44
CA ARG A 322 1.80 12.88 -14.75
C ARG A 322 1.58 14.37 -14.91
N ILE A 323 0.69 14.93 -14.12
CA ILE A 323 0.47 16.38 -14.09
C ILE A 323 1.73 17.12 -13.61
N ASN A 324 2.64 16.42 -12.92
CA ASN A 324 3.94 16.94 -12.51
C ASN A 324 5.09 16.59 -13.49
N ASN A 325 4.82 15.97 -14.64
CA ASN A 325 5.87 15.47 -15.56
C ASN A 325 6.82 16.56 -16.07
N GLU A 326 6.33 17.78 -16.26
CA GLU A 326 7.16 18.91 -16.71
C GLU A 326 8.06 19.45 -15.61
N LYS A 327 7.76 19.15 -14.34
CA LYS A 327 8.46 19.70 -13.16
C LYS A 327 9.46 18.72 -12.55
N LEU A 328 9.25 17.42 -12.72
CA LEU A 328 10.00 16.36 -12.02
C LEU A 328 10.67 15.41 -13.00
N ASP A 329 11.91 15.01 -12.69
CA ASP A 329 12.65 14.05 -13.50
C ASP A 329 12.26 12.60 -13.15
N PHE A 330 11.12 12.15 -13.70
CA PHE A 330 10.61 10.81 -13.47
C PHE A 330 11.47 9.70 -14.08
N LYS A 331 12.28 10.01 -15.11
CA LYS A 331 13.23 9.02 -15.64
C LYS A 331 14.29 8.72 -14.59
N MET A 332 14.89 9.76 -14.00
CA MET A 332 15.86 9.59 -12.91
C MET A 332 15.24 8.89 -11.70
N LEU A 333 14.00 9.21 -11.33
CA LEU A 333 13.30 8.50 -10.25
C LEU A 333 13.16 7.00 -10.57
N SER A 334 12.72 6.66 -11.78
CA SER A 334 12.54 5.28 -12.22
C SER A 334 13.86 4.51 -12.22
N ASP A 335 14.93 5.14 -12.74
CA ASP A 335 16.28 4.55 -12.78
C ASP A 335 16.81 4.30 -11.36
N LEU A 336 16.60 5.22 -10.41
CA LEU A 336 17.04 5.07 -9.01
C LEU A 336 16.25 4.00 -8.24
N LEU A 337 14.93 3.96 -8.42
CA LEU A 337 14.08 2.95 -7.80
C LEU A 337 14.22 1.58 -8.50
N GLY A 338 14.77 1.52 -9.71
CA GLY A 338 14.68 0.32 -10.55
C GLY A 338 13.23 -0.09 -10.84
N MET A 339 12.29 0.86 -10.79
CA MET A 339 10.86 0.64 -10.98
C MET A 339 10.42 1.30 -12.27
N ASN A 340 9.84 0.51 -13.18
CA ASN A 340 9.25 1.06 -14.39
C ASN A 340 7.83 1.56 -14.09
N PRO A 341 7.50 2.81 -14.46
CA PRO A 341 6.15 3.31 -14.29
C PRO A 341 5.21 2.51 -15.19
N CYS A 342 3.95 2.39 -14.76
CA CYS A 342 2.94 1.80 -15.61
C CYS A 342 2.72 2.70 -16.84
N ASN A 343 3.10 2.19 -18.02
CA ASN A 343 2.89 2.85 -19.31
C ASN A 343 1.45 2.62 -19.80
N ASP A 344 0.86 3.63 -20.46
CA ASP A 344 -0.48 3.56 -21.04
C ASP A 344 -0.63 2.43 -22.06
N ASN A 345 0.42 2.21 -22.86
CA ASN A 345 0.34 1.33 -24.02
C ASN A 345 0.36 -0.17 -23.66
N ILE A 346 0.82 -0.55 -22.47
CA ILE A 346 0.82 -1.96 -22.03
C ILE A 346 -0.48 -2.30 -21.28
N PHE A 347 -1.21 -1.27 -20.80
CA PHE A 347 -2.43 -1.42 -20.01
C PHE A 347 -3.67 -0.76 -20.64
N ASN A 348 -3.71 -0.62 -21.98
CA ASN A 348 -4.97 -0.35 -22.70
C ASN A 348 -6.05 -1.44 -22.49
N ILE A 349 -5.74 -2.51 -21.74
CA ILE A 349 -6.74 -3.29 -21.04
C ILE A 349 -6.94 -2.65 -19.65
N TRP A 350 -7.59 -1.49 -19.63
CA TRP A 350 -8.27 -1.05 -18.41
C TRP A 350 -9.25 -2.17 -18.03
N TYR A 351 -9.18 -2.64 -16.78
CA TYR A 351 -10.16 -3.58 -16.25
C TYR A 351 -11.23 -2.77 -15.53
N PRO A 352 -12.34 -2.36 -16.22
CA PRO A 352 -13.43 -1.60 -15.61
C PRO A 352 -13.94 -2.19 -14.32
N LEU A 353 -13.84 -3.51 -14.22
CA LEU A 353 -14.35 -4.26 -13.11
C LEU A 353 -13.55 -5.54 -12.87
N ASP A 354 -13.49 -5.92 -11.61
CA ASP A 354 -13.16 -7.27 -11.16
C ASP A 354 -14.48 -8.05 -11.02
N TYR A 355 -14.50 -9.33 -11.40
CA TYR A 355 -15.71 -10.15 -11.28
C TYR A 355 -15.41 -11.62 -11.08
N LYS A 356 -16.39 -12.31 -10.48
CA LYS A 356 -16.45 -13.76 -10.37
C LYS A 356 -17.89 -14.21 -10.60
N PHE A 357 -18.17 -14.83 -11.75
CA PHE A 357 -19.51 -15.34 -12.08
C PHE A 357 -19.60 -16.85 -11.83
N LYS A 358 -20.78 -17.32 -11.41
CA LYS A 358 -21.07 -18.74 -11.18
C LYS A 358 -21.78 -19.42 -12.35
N SER A 359 -22.32 -18.65 -13.31
CA SER A 359 -23.14 -19.15 -14.42
C SER A 359 -22.48 -18.95 -15.80
N LYS A 360 -22.95 -19.71 -16.81
CA LYS A 360 -22.54 -19.57 -18.22
C LYS A 360 -23.07 -18.31 -18.92
N GLN A 361 -23.91 -17.51 -18.26
CA GLN A 361 -24.44 -16.24 -18.82
C GLN A 361 -23.48 -15.05 -18.61
N SER A 362 -22.21 -15.32 -18.30
CA SER A 362 -21.19 -14.34 -17.90
C SER A 362 -20.95 -13.25 -18.94
N GLU A 363 -20.96 -13.57 -20.24
CA GLU A 363 -20.67 -12.59 -21.30
C GLU A 363 -21.76 -11.53 -21.43
N ARG A 364 -23.03 -11.92 -21.39
CA ARG A 364 -24.15 -10.97 -21.47
C ARG A 364 -24.13 -10.01 -20.28
N LEU A 365 -23.98 -10.55 -19.07
CA LEU A 365 -23.90 -9.74 -17.85
C LEU A 365 -22.72 -8.77 -17.91
N LEU A 366 -21.56 -9.24 -18.39
CA LEU A 366 -20.37 -8.41 -18.54
C LEU A 366 -20.59 -7.24 -19.51
N ASN A 367 -21.20 -7.49 -20.67
CA ASN A 367 -21.48 -6.46 -21.67
C ASN A 367 -22.45 -5.39 -21.15
N GLU A 368 -23.50 -5.79 -20.42
CA GLU A 368 -24.46 -4.86 -19.83
C GLU A 368 -23.79 -3.99 -18.75
N ILE A 369 -22.95 -4.58 -17.88
CA ILE A 369 -22.18 -3.84 -16.87
C ILE A 369 -21.20 -2.86 -17.53
N GLN A 370 -20.46 -3.29 -18.56
CA GLN A 370 -19.54 -2.43 -19.28
C GLN A 370 -20.27 -1.25 -19.91
N THR A 371 -21.47 -1.47 -20.46
CA THR A 371 -22.31 -0.40 -21.00
C THR A 371 -22.68 0.64 -19.93
N ILE A 372 -23.02 0.20 -18.72
CA ILE A 372 -23.30 1.10 -17.58
C ILE A 372 -22.04 1.90 -17.22
N LEU A 373 -20.88 1.25 -17.15
CA LEU A 373 -19.62 1.89 -16.78
C LEU A 373 -19.11 2.87 -17.84
N LEU A 374 -19.31 2.59 -19.12
CA LEU A 374 -18.89 3.47 -20.23
C LEU A 374 -19.60 4.84 -20.18
N LYS A 375 -20.83 4.91 -19.66
CA LYS A 375 -21.54 6.18 -19.47
C LYS A 375 -20.74 7.15 -18.58
N GLU A 376 -20.00 6.64 -17.59
CA GLU A 376 -19.16 7.45 -16.72
C GLU A 376 -18.02 8.14 -17.50
N SER A 377 -17.37 7.41 -18.40
CA SER A 377 -16.30 7.95 -19.26
C SER A 377 -16.82 9.04 -20.20
N TYR A 378 -18.01 8.86 -20.77
CA TYR A 378 -18.66 9.89 -21.62
C TYR A 378 -19.03 11.15 -20.85
N LEU A 379 -19.52 11.01 -19.61
CA LEU A 379 -19.83 12.16 -18.77
C LEU A 379 -18.56 12.99 -18.50
N LEU A 380 -17.44 12.33 -18.22
CA LEU A 380 -16.17 13.01 -17.92
C LEU A 380 -15.51 13.64 -19.14
N SER A 381 -15.60 13.02 -20.32
CA SER A 381 -15.14 13.64 -21.57
C SER A 381 -15.97 14.87 -21.95
N SER A 382 -17.28 14.88 -21.65
CA SER A 382 -18.13 16.07 -21.86
C SER A 382 -17.75 17.26 -20.97
N PHE A 383 -17.23 17.01 -19.77
CA PHE A 383 -16.70 18.08 -18.89
C PHE A 383 -15.40 18.69 -19.41
N ASN A 384 -14.58 17.96 -20.17
CA ASN A 384 -13.36 18.51 -20.77
C ASN A 384 -13.66 19.50 -21.91
N ASN A 385 -14.79 19.33 -22.61
CA ASN A 385 -15.21 20.22 -23.68
C ASN A 385 -15.88 21.52 -23.22
N GLN A 386 -16.14 21.69 -21.91
CA GLN A 386 -16.73 22.91 -21.35
C GLN A 386 -15.69 23.93 -20.84
N TYR A 387 -14.40 23.58 -20.83
CA TYR A 387 -13.32 24.43 -20.30
C TYR A 387 -12.15 24.60 -21.27
N ASN A 388 -12.36 24.30 -22.56
CA ASN A 388 -11.45 24.68 -23.65
C ASN A 388 -11.97 25.90 -24.40
#